data_AF-A0A067TE41-F1
#
_entry.id   AF-A0A067TE41-F1
#
_cell.length_a   1.000
_cell.length_b   1.000
_cell.length_c   1.000
_cell.angle_alpha   90.00
_cell.angle_beta   90.00
_cell.angle_gamma   90.00
#
_symmetry.space_group_name_H-M   'P 1'
#
loop_
_entity.id
_entity.type
_entity.pdbx_description
1 polymer ?
#
loop_
_entity_poly.entity_id
_entity_poly.type
_entity_poly.pdbx_seq_one_letter_code
_entity_poly.pdbx_strand_id
1 'polypeptide(L)'
;MSSTTLARPTVAYVNAEWAPRRELALPNELLYKVILLVISESVHSICVSTEDTTWERGVMDTLHQVSGGFKAISSEIAVKAFDIPKIVRQHDASLLRTLREIFIYLSRLGMRLRHPSDWGGINFQTIDCKASSFVFGYALYLSCISLRRNASRSPREVFESTHKVILSALAQSEALCGRVFPVEMTYRLRSSIEEEFGLARHGLVIVQSFNGTGPVTAVRSLIHTSLHKIEAVHEEYDFALADKPVQCEPRIYELPGVLASIRLLAKLKYDEDEYNLEERVRKFVDLWKVGCPFLNKEAKRRVEYGV
;
A
#
# COMPACT_ATOMS: atom_id res chain seq x y z
N MET A 1 -28.26 -52.19 40.99
CA MET A 1 -27.69 -51.66 39.73
C MET A 1 -28.53 -50.46 39.33
N SER A 2 -28.12 -49.26 39.76
CA SER A 2 -28.86 -48.02 39.54
C SER A 2 -28.07 -47.16 38.56
N SER A 3 -28.66 -46.90 37.41
CA SER A 3 -28.10 -46.07 36.34
C SER A 3 -28.37 -44.60 36.65
N THR A 4 -27.33 -43.83 36.90
CA THR A 4 -27.41 -42.39 37.16
C THR A 4 -27.21 -41.65 35.85
N THR A 5 -28.31 -41.16 35.26
CA THR A 5 -28.28 -40.31 34.06
C THR A 5 -27.92 -38.88 34.44
N LEU A 6 -26.71 -38.43 34.10
CA LEU A 6 -26.28 -37.04 34.24
C LEU A 6 -26.90 -36.19 33.12
N ALA A 7 -27.90 -35.38 33.47
CA ALA A 7 -28.43 -34.35 32.59
C ALA A 7 -27.37 -33.26 32.36
N ARG A 8 -27.05 -32.99 31.09
CA ARG A 8 -26.21 -31.84 30.70
C ARG A 8 -26.97 -30.54 30.94
N PRO A 9 -26.34 -29.49 31.51
CA PRO A 9 -26.97 -28.19 31.61
C PRO A 9 -27.08 -27.57 30.21
N THR A 10 -28.30 -27.28 29.80
CA THR A 10 -28.60 -26.47 28.61
C THR A 10 -28.17 -25.03 28.91
N VAL A 11 -27.04 -24.62 28.35
CA VAL A 11 -26.63 -23.21 28.38
C VAL A 11 -27.61 -22.45 27.49
N ALA A 12 -28.56 -21.75 28.12
CA ALA A 12 -29.37 -20.77 27.44
C ALA A 12 -28.44 -19.65 26.96
N TYR A 13 -28.17 -19.59 25.66
CA TYR A 13 -27.64 -18.41 25.02
C TYR A 13 -28.70 -17.32 25.15
N VAL A 14 -28.56 -16.49 26.19
CA VAL A 14 -29.27 -15.22 26.28
C VAL A 14 -28.74 -14.38 25.13
N ASN A 15 -29.53 -14.26 24.06
CA ASN A 15 -29.40 -13.20 23.07
C ASN A 15 -29.63 -11.87 23.79
N ALA A 16 -28.60 -11.37 24.47
CA ALA A 16 -28.57 -9.99 24.90
C ALA A 16 -28.46 -9.17 23.61
N GLU A 17 -29.58 -8.63 23.15
CA GLU A 17 -29.59 -7.52 22.20
C GLU A 17 -28.63 -6.47 22.73
N TRP A 18 -27.48 -6.34 22.07
CA TRP A 18 -26.55 -5.26 22.36
C TRP A 18 -27.24 -3.98 21.89
N ALA A 19 -28.01 -3.35 22.79
CA ALA A 19 -28.55 -2.01 22.60
C ALA A 19 -27.43 -1.04 22.96
N PRO A 20 -26.71 -0.42 22.00
CA PRO A 20 -25.72 0.58 22.32
C PRO A 20 -26.42 1.68 23.12
N ARG A 21 -25.89 2.00 24.31
CA ARG A 21 -26.39 3.11 25.14
C ARG A 21 -26.50 4.34 24.23
N ARG A 22 -27.69 4.95 24.16
CA ARG A 22 -27.98 6.11 23.29
C ARG A 22 -26.99 7.27 23.46
N GLU A 23 -26.27 7.31 24.58
CA GLU A 23 -25.25 8.28 24.95
C GLU A 23 -23.91 8.14 24.17
N LEU A 24 -23.72 7.07 23.38
CA LEU A 24 -22.52 6.84 22.55
C LEU A 24 -22.82 6.84 21.04
N ALA A 25 -24.02 7.24 20.63
CA ALA A 25 -24.37 7.33 19.22
C ALA A 25 -23.60 8.50 18.57
N LEU A 26 -22.60 8.18 17.75
CA LEU A 26 -21.91 9.17 16.93
C LEU A 26 -22.93 9.90 16.03
N PRO A 27 -22.80 11.23 15.85
CA PRO A 27 -23.53 11.96 14.81
C PRO A 27 -23.40 11.25 13.45
N ASN A 28 -24.50 11.22 12.68
CA ASN A 28 -24.55 10.49 11.41
C ASN A 28 -23.48 10.97 10.42
N GLU A 29 -23.10 12.24 10.47
CA GLU A 29 -22.05 12.83 9.64
C GLU A 29 -20.66 12.29 9.98
N LEU A 30 -20.37 12.08 11.27
CA LEU A 30 -19.12 11.47 11.71
C LEU A 30 -19.09 9.99 11.37
N LEU A 31 -20.21 9.30 11.59
CA LEU A 31 -20.36 7.90 11.22
C LEU A 31 -20.19 7.69 9.70
N TYR A 32 -20.75 8.58 8.89
CA TYR A 32 -20.56 8.60 7.44
C TYR A 32 -19.08 8.69 7.05
N LYS A 33 -18.34 9.64 7.62
CA LYS A 33 -16.91 9.81 7.35
C LYS A 33 -16.09 8.59 7.76
N VAL A 34 -16.37 8.01 8.93
CA VAL A 34 -15.68 6.80 9.41
C VAL A 34 -15.92 5.64 8.45
N ILE A 35 -17.18 5.37 8.09
CA ILE A 35 -17.52 4.27 7.18
C ILE A 35 -16.90 4.49 5.80
N LEU A 36 -16.95 5.72 5.28
CA LEU A 36 -16.33 6.08 4.01
C LEU A 36 -14.83 5.76 4.00
N LEU A 37 -14.11 6.18 5.04
CA LEU A 37 -12.68 5.89 5.19
C LEU A 37 -12.42 4.39 5.28
N VAL A 38 -13.20 3.65 6.09
CA VAL A 38 -13.06 2.20 6.24
C VAL A 38 -13.22 1.48 4.91
N ILE A 39 -14.24 1.81 4.11
CA ILE A 39 -14.45 1.17 2.81
C ILE A 39 -13.31 1.57 1.85
N SER A 40 -12.92 2.86 1.81
CA SER A 40 -11.85 3.35 0.92
C SER A 40 -10.50 2.67 1.22
N GLU A 41 -10.13 2.58 2.49
CA GLU A 41 -8.92 1.87 2.93
C GLU A 41 -8.98 0.38 2.61
N SER A 42 -10.12 -0.26 2.84
CA SER A 42 -10.29 -1.68 2.53
C SER A 42 -10.11 -1.95 1.04
N VAL A 43 -10.72 -1.12 0.19
CA VAL A 43 -10.58 -1.19 -1.27
C VAL A 43 -9.13 -0.96 -1.70
N HIS A 44 -8.45 0.01 -1.09
CA HIS A 44 -7.05 0.25 -1.39
C HIS A 44 -6.18 -0.93 -0.99
N SER A 45 -6.31 -1.42 0.24
CA SER A 45 -5.56 -2.55 0.79
C SER A 45 -5.69 -3.80 -0.08
N ILE A 46 -6.91 -4.22 -0.46
CA ILE A 46 -7.09 -5.41 -1.34
C ILE A 46 -6.41 -5.23 -2.70
N CYS A 47 -6.35 -4.00 -3.21
CA CYS A 47 -5.75 -3.69 -4.50
C CYS A 47 -4.22 -3.67 -4.47
N VAL A 48 -3.61 -3.10 -3.42
CA VAL A 48 -2.15 -2.84 -3.41
C VAL A 48 -1.36 -3.67 -2.41
N SER A 49 -1.95 -4.10 -1.30
CA SER A 49 -1.22 -4.77 -0.20
C SER A 49 -0.65 -6.12 -0.66
N THR A 50 0.55 -6.42 -0.18
CA THR A 50 1.20 -7.73 -0.35
C THR A 50 0.85 -8.71 0.78
N GLU A 51 0.12 -8.25 1.80
CA GLU A 51 -0.24 -9.03 2.98
C GLU A 51 -1.61 -9.72 2.80
N ASP A 52 -2.02 -10.51 3.80
CA ASP A 52 -3.35 -11.12 3.81
C ASP A 52 -4.43 -10.03 3.97
N THR A 53 -5.35 -9.98 3.02
CA THR A 53 -6.44 -8.98 2.96
C THR A 53 -7.82 -9.63 3.10
N THR A 54 -7.89 -10.79 3.77
CA THR A 54 -9.13 -11.55 3.94
C THR A 54 -10.19 -10.75 4.70
N TRP A 55 -9.79 -9.94 5.67
CA TRP A 55 -10.70 -9.11 6.46
C TRP A 55 -11.32 -7.98 5.63
N GLU A 56 -10.50 -7.26 4.85
CA GLU A 56 -10.92 -6.14 4.01
C GLU A 56 -11.89 -6.59 2.91
N ARG A 57 -11.74 -7.82 2.41
CA ARG A 57 -12.69 -8.43 1.46
C ARG A 57 -14.07 -8.66 2.07
N GLY A 58 -14.16 -8.83 3.38
CA GLY A 58 -15.41 -9.02 4.14
C GLY A 58 -15.95 -7.74 4.79
N VAL A 59 -15.39 -6.56 4.48
CA VAL A 59 -15.73 -5.31 5.19
C VAL A 59 -17.22 -4.97 5.10
N MET A 60 -17.85 -5.18 3.94
CA MET A 60 -19.27 -4.83 3.75
C MET A 60 -20.20 -5.71 4.59
N ASP A 61 -19.88 -7.01 4.71
CA ASP A 61 -20.64 -7.91 5.56
C ASP A 61 -20.52 -7.53 7.04
N THR A 62 -19.31 -7.19 7.45
CA THR A 62 -19.04 -6.75 8.82
C THR A 62 -19.83 -5.48 9.14
N LEU A 63 -19.75 -4.46 8.29
CA LEU A 63 -20.49 -3.20 8.47
C LEU A 63 -22.01 -3.42 8.52
N HIS A 64 -22.55 -4.35 7.72
CA HIS A 64 -23.98 -4.69 7.74
C HIS A 64 -24.42 -5.37 9.05
N GLN A 65 -23.51 -6.05 9.74
CA GLN A 65 -23.78 -6.74 11.01
C GLN A 65 -23.65 -5.84 12.25
N VAL A 66 -22.94 -4.71 12.16
CA VAL A 66 -22.73 -3.81 13.31
C VAL A 66 -24.04 -3.19 13.80
N SER A 67 -24.80 -2.54 12.91
CA SER A 67 -26.11 -1.94 13.24
C SER A 67 -26.87 -1.53 11.97
N GLY A 68 -28.16 -1.21 12.10
CA GLY A 68 -28.97 -0.68 11.00
C GLY A 68 -28.44 0.63 10.40
N GLY A 69 -27.86 1.51 11.22
CA GLY A 69 -27.25 2.76 10.75
C GLY A 69 -25.99 2.52 9.91
N PHE A 70 -25.09 1.65 10.38
CA PHE A 70 -23.90 1.25 9.62
C PHE A 70 -24.28 0.59 8.29
N LYS A 71 -25.26 -0.31 8.30
CA LYS A 71 -25.80 -0.94 7.10
C LYS A 71 -26.32 0.10 6.09
N ALA A 72 -27.19 1.01 6.52
CA ALA A 72 -27.78 2.01 5.65
C ALA A 72 -26.70 2.91 4.99
N ILE A 73 -25.78 3.44 5.80
CA ILE A 73 -24.72 4.34 5.34
C ILE A 73 -23.74 3.61 4.42
N SER A 74 -23.26 2.42 4.83
CA SER A 74 -22.30 1.65 4.02
C SER A 74 -22.89 1.20 2.69
N SER A 75 -24.15 0.77 2.68
CA SER A 75 -24.89 0.46 1.44
C SER A 75 -24.99 1.68 0.54
N GLU A 76 -25.35 2.85 1.08
CA GLU A 76 -25.48 4.08 0.31
C GLU A 76 -24.15 4.49 -0.34
N ILE A 77 -23.06 4.50 0.44
CA ILE A 77 -21.71 4.83 -0.06
C ILE A 77 -21.31 3.86 -1.16
N ALA A 78 -21.42 2.55 -0.90
CA ALA A 78 -20.94 1.54 -1.83
C ALA A 78 -21.76 1.52 -3.13
N VAL A 79 -23.09 1.68 -3.03
CA VAL A 79 -23.97 1.75 -4.20
C VAL A 79 -23.61 2.92 -5.12
N LYS A 80 -23.27 4.08 -4.55
CA LYS A 80 -22.89 5.27 -5.30
C LYS A 80 -21.47 5.13 -5.87
N ALA A 81 -20.52 4.67 -5.06
CA ALA A 81 -19.11 4.58 -5.48
C ALA A 81 -18.88 3.53 -6.57
N PHE A 82 -19.65 2.44 -6.53
CA PHE A 82 -19.55 1.33 -7.49
C PHE A 82 -20.65 1.35 -8.56
N ASP A 83 -21.41 2.45 -8.69
CA ASP A 83 -22.48 2.60 -9.70
C ASP A 83 -23.47 1.41 -9.75
N ILE A 84 -23.82 0.85 -8.59
CA ILE A 84 -24.59 -0.40 -8.52
C ILE A 84 -26.01 -0.19 -9.07
N PRO A 85 -26.51 -0.99 -10.03
CA PRO A 85 -27.84 -0.79 -10.62
C PRO A 85 -28.98 -0.87 -9.61
N LYS A 86 -30.04 -0.07 -9.80
CA LYS A 86 -31.20 -0.04 -8.89
C LYS A 86 -31.85 -1.40 -8.63
N ILE A 87 -31.88 -2.27 -9.65
CA ILE A 87 -32.43 -3.63 -9.54
C ILE A 87 -31.68 -4.50 -8.51
N VAL A 88 -30.38 -4.29 -8.34
CA VAL A 88 -29.56 -5.02 -7.37
C VAL A 88 -29.78 -4.48 -5.94
N ARG A 89 -30.08 -3.18 -5.82
CA ARG A 89 -30.25 -2.47 -4.53
C ARG A 89 -31.49 -2.91 -3.73
N GLN A 90 -32.47 -3.55 -4.38
CA GLN A 90 -33.76 -3.88 -3.76
C GLN A 90 -33.66 -5.00 -2.71
N HIS A 91 -32.60 -5.81 -2.75
CA HIS A 91 -32.41 -6.94 -1.84
C HIS A 91 -30.99 -6.91 -1.26
N ASP A 92 -30.88 -6.82 0.07
CA ASP A 92 -29.58 -6.77 0.76
C ASP A 92 -28.66 -7.94 0.40
N ALA A 93 -29.23 -9.15 0.26
CA ALA A 93 -28.47 -10.33 -0.12
C ALA A 93 -27.87 -10.22 -1.54
N SER A 94 -28.62 -9.62 -2.47
CA SER A 94 -28.14 -9.38 -3.84
C SER A 94 -27.05 -8.32 -3.85
N LEU A 95 -27.28 -7.21 -3.13
CA LEU A 95 -26.31 -6.12 -2.97
C LEU A 95 -24.98 -6.62 -2.38
N LEU A 96 -25.02 -7.33 -1.26
CA LEU A 96 -23.82 -7.87 -0.61
C LEU A 96 -23.08 -8.87 -1.50
N ARG A 97 -23.81 -9.73 -2.23
CA ARG A 97 -23.20 -10.65 -3.20
C ARG A 97 -22.44 -9.88 -4.29
N THR A 98 -23.06 -8.87 -4.90
CA THR A 98 -22.41 -8.03 -5.92
C THR A 98 -21.19 -7.30 -5.36
N LEU A 99 -21.29 -6.74 -4.15
CA LEU A 99 -20.16 -6.08 -3.49
C LEU A 99 -19.00 -7.04 -3.23
N ARG A 100 -19.27 -8.26 -2.75
CA ARG A 100 -18.24 -9.30 -2.59
C ARG A 100 -17.56 -9.63 -3.91
N GLU A 101 -18.32 -9.77 -4.99
CA GLU A 101 -17.76 -10.03 -6.33
C GLU A 101 -16.86 -8.90 -6.82
N ILE A 102 -17.20 -7.63 -6.51
CA ILE A 102 -16.37 -6.45 -6.77
C ILE A 102 -15.05 -6.53 -5.99
N PHE A 103 -15.12 -6.75 -4.68
CA PHE A 103 -13.92 -6.84 -3.83
C PHE A 103 -13.01 -8.01 -4.22
N ILE A 104 -13.59 -9.19 -4.50
CA ILE A 104 -12.84 -10.35 -5.00
C ILE A 104 -12.14 -10.03 -6.31
N TYR A 105 -12.79 -9.29 -7.21
CA TYR A 105 -12.15 -8.89 -8.46
C TYR A 105 -11.02 -7.92 -8.28
N LEU A 106 -11.23 -6.86 -7.49
CA LEU A 106 -10.19 -5.87 -7.20
C LEU A 106 -8.97 -6.52 -6.54
N SER A 107 -9.21 -7.44 -5.60
CA SER A 107 -8.17 -8.28 -4.99
C SER A 107 -7.42 -9.12 -6.04
N ARG A 108 -8.14 -9.83 -6.92
CA ARG A 108 -7.52 -10.61 -8.01
C ARG A 108 -6.73 -9.72 -8.96
N LEU A 109 -7.26 -8.56 -9.32
CA LEU A 109 -6.60 -7.59 -10.19
C LEU A 109 -5.27 -7.13 -9.58
N GLY A 110 -5.29 -6.76 -8.30
CA GLY A 110 -4.10 -6.43 -7.53
C GLY A 110 -3.07 -7.55 -7.51
N MET A 111 -3.47 -8.77 -7.15
CA MET A 111 -2.57 -9.93 -7.11
C MET A 111 -1.94 -10.23 -8.48
N ARG A 112 -2.74 -10.22 -9.55
CA ARG A 112 -2.26 -10.51 -10.91
C ARG A 112 -1.24 -9.50 -11.38
N LEU A 113 -1.46 -8.21 -11.13
CA LEU A 113 -0.57 -7.14 -11.57
C LEU A 113 0.72 -7.07 -10.74
N ARG A 114 0.69 -7.56 -9.49
CA ARG A 114 1.90 -7.76 -8.66
C ARG A 114 2.73 -8.98 -9.08
N HIS A 115 2.07 -10.05 -9.55
CA HIS A 115 2.71 -11.31 -9.96
C HIS A 115 2.29 -11.73 -11.38
N PRO A 116 2.70 -11.00 -12.44
CA PRO A 116 2.27 -11.30 -13.82
C PRO A 116 2.69 -12.70 -14.29
N SER A 117 3.82 -13.19 -13.79
CA SER A 117 4.36 -14.52 -14.10
C SER A 117 3.44 -15.67 -13.66
N ASP A 118 2.71 -15.47 -12.57
CA ASP A 118 2.00 -16.57 -11.89
C ASP A 118 0.53 -16.65 -12.33
N TRP A 119 0.02 -15.61 -13.00
CA TRP A 119 -1.42 -15.47 -13.26
C TRP A 119 -1.80 -15.14 -14.71
N GLY A 120 -0.85 -14.93 -15.62
CA GLY A 120 -1.10 -14.68 -17.04
C GLY A 120 -1.76 -13.33 -17.35
N GLY A 121 -2.10 -13.11 -18.62
CA GLY A 121 -2.70 -11.85 -19.10
C GLY A 121 -4.11 -11.59 -18.56
N ILE A 122 -4.47 -10.32 -18.43
CA ILE A 122 -5.81 -9.91 -17.97
C ILE A 122 -6.78 -9.93 -19.15
N ASN A 123 -7.77 -10.83 -19.12
CA ASN A 123 -8.93 -10.72 -20.00
C ASN A 123 -10.03 -9.92 -19.28
N PHE A 124 -10.28 -8.70 -19.74
CA PHE A 124 -11.25 -7.76 -19.17
C PHE A 124 -12.72 -8.08 -19.55
N GLN A 125 -12.95 -9.12 -20.36
CA GLN A 125 -14.25 -9.38 -20.99
C GLN A 125 -15.32 -10.07 -20.12
N THR A 126 -14.99 -10.57 -18.92
CA THR A 126 -15.87 -11.50 -18.19
C THR A 126 -16.66 -10.89 -17.02
N ILE A 127 -16.86 -9.57 -16.97
CA ILE A 127 -17.51 -8.97 -15.82
C ILE A 127 -18.55 -7.90 -16.15
N ASP A 128 -19.80 -8.35 -16.23
CA ASP A 128 -20.98 -7.53 -16.53
C ASP A 128 -21.41 -6.55 -15.41
N CYS A 129 -20.78 -6.56 -14.23
CA CYS A 129 -21.11 -5.64 -13.12
C CYS A 129 -20.00 -4.64 -12.74
N LYS A 130 -18.88 -4.56 -13.50
CA LYS A 130 -17.63 -3.91 -13.01
C LYS A 130 -17.13 -2.71 -13.82
N ALA A 131 -18.05 -1.95 -14.40
CA ALA A 131 -17.72 -0.75 -15.16
C ALA A 131 -17.77 0.58 -14.37
N SER A 132 -17.81 0.53 -13.03
CA SER A 132 -17.78 1.77 -12.24
C SER A 132 -16.49 2.55 -12.50
N SER A 133 -16.58 3.88 -12.49
CA SER A 133 -15.39 4.73 -12.66
C SER A 133 -14.32 4.41 -11.60
N PHE A 134 -14.75 4.01 -10.41
CA PHE A 134 -13.85 3.67 -9.31
C PHE A 134 -13.02 2.41 -9.58
N VAL A 135 -13.67 1.34 -10.06
CA VAL A 135 -13.00 0.08 -10.41
C VAL A 135 -12.04 0.28 -11.60
N PHE A 136 -12.46 1.03 -12.61
CA PHE A 136 -11.59 1.36 -13.75
C PHE A 136 -10.40 2.23 -13.35
N GLY A 137 -10.59 3.17 -12.42
CA GLY A 137 -9.50 3.97 -11.86
C GLY A 137 -8.39 3.08 -11.28
N TYR A 138 -8.76 2.14 -10.39
CA TYR A 138 -7.82 1.16 -9.84
C TYR A 138 -7.19 0.27 -10.90
N ALA A 139 -7.95 -0.17 -11.90
CA ALA A 139 -7.40 -1.00 -12.98
C ALA A 139 -6.30 -0.28 -13.75
N LEU A 140 -6.57 0.96 -14.20
CA LEU A 140 -5.57 1.77 -14.89
C LEU A 140 -4.35 2.05 -14.00
N TYR A 141 -4.57 2.43 -12.75
CA TYR A 141 -3.50 2.70 -11.78
C TYR A 141 -2.60 1.47 -11.58
N LEU A 142 -3.17 0.31 -11.28
CA LEU A 142 -2.41 -0.92 -11.07
C LEU A 142 -1.69 -1.37 -12.35
N SER A 143 -2.30 -1.18 -13.52
CA SER A 143 -1.65 -1.45 -14.81
C SER A 143 -0.44 -0.55 -15.02
N CYS A 144 -0.52 0.74 -14.66
CA CYS A 144 0.60 1.67 -14.74
C CYS A 144 1.79 1.22 -13.87
N ILE A 145 1.53 0.80 -12.63
CA ILE A 145 2.57 0.26 -11.74
C ILE A 145 3.26 -0.95 -12.38
N SER A 146 2.47 -1.87 -12.92
CA SER A 146 2.99 -3.09 -13.56
C SER A 146 3.84 -2.74 -14.79
N LEU A 147 3.35 -1.85 -15.66
CA LEU A 147 4.08 -1.36 -16.82
C LEU A 147 5.39 -0.68 -16.43
N ARG A 148 5.39 0.20 -15.43
CA ARG A 148 6.61 0.88 -14.96
C ARG A 148 7.65 -0.12 -14.47
N ARG A 149 7.23 -1.11 -13.67
CA ARG A 149 8.12 -2.16 -13.16
C ARG A 149 8.76 -2.95 -14.30
N ASN A 150 8.00 -3.29 -15.34
CA ASN A 150 8.50 -4.05 -16.49
C ASN A 150 9.34 -3.21 -17.46
N ALA A 151 9.01 -1.92 -17.62
CA ALA A 151 9.73 -1.00 -18.49
C ALA A 151 11.19 -0.81 -18.06
N SER A 152 11.50 -0.93 -16.76
CA SER A 152 12.86 -0.79 -16.22
C SER A 152 13.91 -1.71 -16.86
N ARG A 153 13.49 -2.82 -17.47
CA ARG A 153 14.36 -3.79 -18.16
C ARG A 153 14.30 -3.67 -19.68
N SER A 154 13.50 -2.75 -20.19
CA SER A 154 13.24 -2.61 -21.61
C SER A 154 14.26 -1.70 -22.28
N PRO A 155 14.48 -1.82 -23.61
CA PRO A 155 15.26 -0.86 -24.36
C PRO A 155 14.71 0.55 -24.19
N ARG A 156 15.58 1.55 -24.32
CA ARG A 156 15.27 2.97 -24.14
C ARG A 156 13.99 3.42 -24.83
N GLU A 157 13.86 3.17 -26.14
CA GLU A 157 12.70 3.61 -26.93
C GLU A 157 11.39 3.02 -26.41
N VAL A 158 11.45 1.77 -25.96
CA VAL A 158 10.33 1.07 -25.31
C VAL A 158 10.05 1.68 -23.94
N PHE A 159 11.08 2.01 -23.15
CA PHE A 159 10.92 2.68 -21.87
C PHE A 159 10.21 4.04 -22.02
N GLU A 160 10.68 4.89 -22.95
CA GLU A 160 10.14 6.24 -23.17
C GLU A 160 8.70 6.21 -23.69
N SER A 161 8.41 5.34 -24.67
CA SER A 161 7.05 5.16 -25.17
C SER A 161 6.10 4.61 -24.10
N THR A 162 6.55 3.63 -23.31
CA THR A 162 5.79 3.07 -22.19
C THR A 162 5.50 4.13 -21.11
N HIS A 163 6.47 4.97 -20.76
CA HIS A 163 6.27 6.04 -19.76
C HIS A 163 5.30 7.12 -20.22
N LYS A 164 5.27 7.46 -21.51
CA LYS A 164 4.23 8.35 -22.06
C LYS A 164 2.84 7.75 -21.92
N VAL A 165 2.69 6.44 -22.20
CA VAL A 165 1.43 5.71 -22.01
C VAL A 165 1.02 5.71 -20.54
N ILE A 166 1.97 5.43 -19.62
CA ILE A 166 1.73 5.47 -18.18
C ILE A 166 1.20 6.84 -17.74
N LEU A 167 1.86 7.93 -18.12
CA LEU A 167 1.43 9.28 -17.72
C LEU A 167 0.02 9.61 -18.23
N SER A 168 -0.30 9.23 -19.48
CA SER A 168 -1.66 9.41 -20.03
C SER A 168 -2.69 8.56 -19.28
N ALA A 169 -2.37 7.31 -18.96
CA ALA A 169 -3.26 6.41 -18.26
C ALA A 169 -3.48 6.80 -16.79
N LEU A 170 -2.45 7.34 -16.11
CA LEU A 170 -2.57 7.91 -14.77
C LEU A 170 -3.45 9.16 -14.77
N ALA A 171 -3.29 10.06 -15.76
CA ALA A 171 -4.17 11.22 -15.92
C ALA A 171 -5.63 10.80 -16.16
N GLN A 172 -5.85 9.74 -16.94
CA GLN A 172 -7.18 9.17 -17.14
C GLN A 172 -7.74 8.55 -15.86
N SER A 173 -6.91 7.84 -15.08
CA SER A 173 -7.30 7.29 -13.79
C SER A 173 -7.73 8.40 -12.82
N GLU A 174 -6.98 9.50 -12.75
CA GLU A 174 -7.33 10.68 -11.95
C GLU A 174 -8.65 11.31 -12.42
N ALA A 175 -8.88 11.42 -13.72
CA ALA A 175 -10.15 11.92 -14.26
C ALA A 175 -11.33 11.01 -13.90
N LEU A 176 -11.12 9.70 -13.80
CA LEU A 176 -12.14 8.76 -13.33
C LEU A 176 -12.42 8.94 -11.83
N CYS A 177 -11.41 9.23 -11.01
CA CYS A 177 -11.60 9.53 -9.60
C CYS A 177 -12.59 10.69 -9.39
N GLY A 178 -12.52 11.73 -10.22
CA GLY A 178 -13.45 12.87 -10.18
C GLY A 178 -14.91 12.53 -10.52
N ARG A 179 -15.18 11.34 -11.08
CA ARG A 179 -16.53 10.86 -11.42
C ARG A 179 -17.14 9.96 -10.34
N VAL A 180 -16.35 9.54 -9.35
CA VAL A 180 -16.81 8.68 -8.26
C VAL A 180 -17.57 9.52 -7.25
N PHE A 181 -18.70 9.01 -6.77
CA PHE A 181 -19.47 9.65 -5.71
C PHE A 181 -19.65 8.71 -4.51
N PRO A 182 -19.35 9.14 -3.27
CA PRO A 182 -18.70 10.41 -2.91
C PRO A 182 -17.25 10.47 -3.42
N VAL A 183 -16.77 11.67 -3.75
CA VAL A 183 -15.43 11.85 -4.34
C VAL A 183 -14.32 11.48 -3.35
N GLU A 184 -14.59 11.69 -2.06
CA GLU A 184 -13.70 11.36 -0.95
C GLU A 184 -13.37 9.87 -0.92
N MET A 185 -14.22 9.00 -1.48
CA MET A 185 -13.95 7.57 -1.60
C MET A 185 -12.65 7.26 -2.35
N THR A 186 -12.24 8.18 -3.22
CA THR A 186 -11.07 8.03 -4.09
C THR A 186 -9.77 8.57 -3.50
N TYR A 187 -9.79 9.15 -2.28
CA TYR A 187 -8.64 9.89 -1.77
C TYR A 187 -7.33 9.06 -1.74
N ARG A 188 -7.39 7.79 -1.33
CA ARG A 188 -6.23 6.88 -1.36
C ARG A 188 -5.74 6.62 -2.77
N LEU A 189 -6.65 6.34 -3.70
CA LEU A 189 -6.30 6.12 -5.10
C LEU A 189 -5.64 7.37 -5.71
N ARG A 190 -6.18 8.56 -5.48
CA ARG A 190 -5.63 9.83 -5.97
C ARG A 190 -4.22 10.10 -5.43
N SER A 191 -4.02 9.92 -4.12
CA SER A 191 -2.70 10.04 -3.49
C SER A 191 -1.68 9.12 -4.14
N SER A 192 -2.04 7.85 -4.38
CA SER A 192 -1.13 6.90 -5.01
C SER A 192 -0.93 7.16 -6.51
N ILE A 193 -1.93 7.69 -7.22
CA ILE A 193 -1.77 8.15 -8.60
C ILE A 193 -0.75 9.29 -8.66
N GLU A 194 -0.82 10.26 -7.76
CA GLU A 194 0.10 11.40 -7.71
C GLU A 194 1.55 10.94 -7.48
N GLU A 195 1.76 10.05 -6.51
CA GLU A 195 3.07 9.44 -6.25
C GLU A 195 3.62 8.72 -7.50
N GLU A 196 2.79 7.90 -8.14
CA GLU A 196 3.18 7.15 -9.33
C GLU A 196 3.41 8.06 -10.55
N PHE A 197 2.68 9.18 -10.66
CA PHE A 197 2.90 10.21 -11.67
C PHE A 197 4.28 10.85 -11.51
N GLY A 198 4.66 11.17 -10.26
CA GLY A 198 5.99 11.67 -9.91
C GLY A 198 7.09 10.69 -10.31
N LEU A 199 6.94 9.40 -9.94
CA LEU A 199 7.90 8.35 -10.27
C LEU A 199 8.07 8.19 -11.79
N ALA A 200 6.98 8.11 -12.54
CA ALA A 200 7.03 7.97 -13.99
C ALA A 200 7.68 9.19 -14.68
N ARG A 201 7.34 10.41 -14.24
CA ARG A 201 7.92 11.64 -14.78
C ARG A 201 9.41 11.73 -14.52
N HIS A 202 9.86 11.46 -13.28
CA HIS A 202 11.27 11.50 -12.93
C HIS A 202 12.09 10.44 -13.69
N GLY A 203 11.56 9.22 -13.83
CA GLY A 203 12.20 8.16 -14.63
C GLY A 203 12.43 8.59 -16.07
N LEU A 204 11.44 9.24 -16.71
CA LEU A 204 11.57 9.74 -18.07
C LEU A 204 12.63 10.83 -18.21
N VAL A 205 12.65 11.80 -17.29
CA VAL A 205 13.66 12.89 -17.28
C VAL A 205 15.07 12.32 -17.17
N ILE A 206 15.27 11.34 -16.29
CA ILE A 206 16.57 10.68 -16.12
C ILE A 206 17.01 10.04 -17.44
N VAL A 207 16.18 9.21 -18.08
CA VAL A 207 16.53 8.53 -19.34
C VAL A 207 16.79 9.53 -20.49
N GLN A 208 16.00 10.60 -20.57
CA GLN A 208 16.19 11.66 -21.57
C GLN A 208 17.51 12.42 -21.37
N SER A 209 17.93 12.62 -20.12
CA SER A 209 19.19 13.32 -19.82
C SER A 209 20.44 12.59 -20.34
N PHE A 210 20.36 11.27 -20.57
CA PHE A 210 21.45 10.49 -21.14
C PHE A 210 21.54 10.53 -22.69
N ASN A 211 20.72 11.33 -23.39
CA ASN A 211 20.65 11.36 -24.86
C ASN A 211 21.39 12.52 -25.55
N GLY A 212 21.98 13.45 -24.81
CA GLY A 212 22.83 14.49 -25.41
C GLY A 212 24.26 14.00 -25.55
N THR A 213 24.94 14.30 -26.66
CA THR A 213 26.40 14.25 -26.79
C THR A 213 27.06 15.33 -25.91
N GLY A 214 26.90 15.16 -24.60
CA GLY A 214 27.30 16.04 -23.51
C GLY A 214 26.12 16.43 -22.62
N PRO A 215 25.91 15.74 -21.48
CA PRO A 215 25.60 16.42 -20.20
C PRO A 215 26.02 15.62 -18.95
N VAL A 216 27.09 14.81 -19.01
CA VAL A 216 27.60 14.11 -17.80
C VAL A 216 27.93 15.11 -16.68
N THR A 217 28.38 16.32 -17.03
CA THR A 217 28.70 17.41 -16.09
C THR A 217 27.46 18.05 -15.47
N ALA A 218 26.36 18.18 -16.22
CA ALA A 218 25.10 18.75 -15.71
C ALA A 218 24.35 17.75 -14.82
N VAL A 219 24.38 16.47 -15.16
CA VAL A 219 23.85 15.39 -14.31
C VAL A 219 24.73 15.20 -13.07
N ARG A 220 26.07 15.26 -13.17
CA ARG A 220 26.96 15.33 -12.00
C ARG A 220 26.67 16.55 -11.14
N SER A 221 26.41 17.71 -11.73
CA SER A 221 26.09 18.94 -10.98
C SER A 221 24.73 18.84 -10.28
N LEU A 222 23.71 18.26 -10.91
CA LEU A 222 22.41 18.02 -10.29
C LEU A 222 22.48 16.96 -9.19
N ILE A 223 23.20 15.86 -9.41
CA ILE A 223 23.46 14.83 -8.40
C ILE A 223 24.28 15.42 -7.24
N HIS A 224 25.35 16.17 -7.52
CA HIS A 224 26.12 16.87 -6.49
C HIS A 224 25.28 17.90 -5.75
N THR A 225 24.46 18.69 -6.43
CA THR A 225 23.61 19.70 -5.77
C THR A 225 22.53 19.03 -4.91
N SER A 226 21.99 17.90 -5.35
CA SER A 226 21.00 17.13 -4.59
C SER A 226 21.64 16.44 -3.38
N LEU A 227 22.83 15.87 -3.56
CA LEU A 227 23.63 15.30 -2.46
C LEU A 227 24.05 16.38 -1.47
N HIS A 228 24.53 17.53 -1.93
CA HIS A 228 24.95 18.64 -1.07
C HIS A 228 23.78 19.25 -0.29
N LYS A 229 22.55 19.21 -0.84
CA LYS A 229 21.32 19.56 -0.09
C LYS A 229 21.00 18.53 0.99
N ILE A 230 21.16 17.24 0.68
CA ILE A 230 20.97 16.16 1.66
C ILE A 230 22.02 16.26 2.77
N GLU A 231 23.28 16.54 2.42
CA GLU A 231 24.40 16.75 3.34
C GLU A 231 24.19 17.99 4.21
N ALA A 232 23.74 19.11 3.63
CA ALA A 232 23.42 20.33 4.39
C ALA A 232 22.27 20.11 5.38
N VAL A 233 21.21 19.40 4.97
CA VAL A 233 20.13 19.01 5.88
C VAL A 233 20.65 18.07 6.97
N HIS A 234 21.56 17.16 6.66
CA HIS A 234 22.17 16.25 7.63
C HIS A 234 23.06 17.00 8.64
N GLU A 235 23.86 17.95 8.21
CA GLU A 235 24.68 18.81 9.07
C GLU A 235 23.80 19.71 9.97
N GLU A 236 22.72 20.27 9.44
CA GLU A 236 21.72 21.01 10.23
C GLU A 236 21.04 20.11 11.28
N TYR A 237 20.76 18.85 10.91
CA TYR A 237 20.16 17.87 11.82
C TYR A 237 21.14 17.42 12.91
N ASP A 238 22.39 17.16 12.57
CA ASP A 238 23.46 16.81 13.52
C ASP A 238 23.77 17.97 14.47
N PHE A 239 23.77 19.21 13.96
CA PHE A 239 23.90 20.40 14.80
C PHE A 239 22.71 20.59 15.75
N ALA A 240 21.48 20.32 15.28
CA ALA A 240 20.26 20.39 16.10
C ALA A 240 20.14 19.27 17.13
N LEU A 241 20.88 18.16 16.96
CA LEU A 241 20.95 17.02 17.87
C LEU A 241 22.09 17.13 18.88
N ALA A 242 23.13 17.93 18.61
CA ALA A 242 24.31 18.07 19.48
C ALA A 242 23.99 18.61 20.89
N ASP A 243 22.91 19.39 21.05
CA ASP A 243 22.52 20.02 22.33
C ASP A 243 21.36 19.31 23.05
N LYS A 244 20.87 18.17 22.56
CA LYS A 244 19.75 17.46 23.20
C LYS A 244 20.24 16.32 24.09
N PRO A 245 19.87 16.29 25.39
CA PRO A 245 20.18 15.15 26.24
C PRO A 245 19.48 13.90 25.71
N VAL A 246 20.26 12.83 25.56
CA VAL A 246 19.87 11.52 25.02
C VAL A 246 18.70 10.94 25.83
N GLN A 247 17.47 11.16 25.35
CA GLN A 247 16.36 10.26 25.65
C GLN A 247 16.55 9.06 24.74
N CYS A 248 16.48 7.84 25.30
CA CYS A 248 16.71 6.57 24.59
C CYS A 248 16.02 6.53 23.22
N GLU A 249 16.78 6.87 22.18
CA GLU A 249 16.33 6.76 20.81
C GLU A 249 16.36 5.29 20.38
N PRO A 250 15.38 4.86 19.55
CA PRO A 250 15.44 3.55 18.91
C PRO A 250 16.74 3.47 18.11
N ARG A 251 17.48 2.38 18.28
CA ARG A 251 18.77 2.19 17.60
C ARG A 251 18.51 2.17 16.09
N ILE A 252 19.48 2.61 15.28
CA ILE A 252 19.32 2.78 13.82
C ILE A 252 18.75 1.53 13.13
N TYR A 253 19.08 0.32 13.59
CA TYR A 253 18.55 -0.93 13.02
C TYR A 253 17.09 -1.24 13.40
N GLU A 254 16.52 -0.55 14.39
CA GLU A 254 15.14 -0.65 14.88
C GLU A 254 14.20 0.27 14.10
N LEU A 255 14.75 1.16 13.27
CA LEU A 255 13.98 2.01 12.38
C LEU A 255 13.39 1.20 11.20
N PRO A 256 12.12 1.45 10.82
CA PRO A 256 11.48 0.75 9.70
C PRO A 256 12.29 0.85 8.41
N GLY A 257 12.48 -0.29 7.72
CA GLY A 257 13.20 -0.36 6.44
C GLY A 257 14.74 -0.31 6.53
N VAL A 258 15.30 0.14 7.65
CA VAL A 258 16.76 0.25 7.81
C VAL A 258 17.42 -1.12 7.89
N LEU A 259 16.88 -2.05 8.66
CA LEU A 259 17.42 -3.42 8.75
C LEU A 259 17.46 -4.14 7.40
N ALA A 260 16.43 -3.94 6.56
CA ALA A 260 16.37 -4.50 5.21
C ALA A 260 17.47 -3.90 4.31
N SER A 261 17.65 -2.58 4.40
CA SER A 261 18.66 -1.84 3.65
C SER A 261 20.09 -2.24 4.05
N ILE A 262 20.37 -2.38 5.34
CA ILE A 262 21.68 -2.84 5.83
C ILE A 262 21.98 -4.28 5.36
N ARG A 263 20.98 -5.17 5.32
CA ARG A 263 21.13 -6.54 4.79
C ARG A 263 21.43 -6.57 3.30
N LEU A 264 20.91 -5.60 2.53
CA LEU A 264 21.20 -5.47 1.11
C LEU A 264 22.60 -4.91 0.89
N LEU A 265 22.96 -3.85 1.61
CA LEU A 265 24.29 -3.22 1.57
C LEU A 265 25.40 -4.21 1.94
N ALA A 266 25.19 -5.04 2.96
CA ALA A 266 26.15 -6.07 3.38
C ALA A 266 26.38 -7.19 2.34
N LYS A 267 25.51 -7.31 1.33
CA LYS A 267 25.58 -8.33 0.28
C LYS A 267 26.10 -7.77 -1.05
N LEU A 268 26.29 -6.45 -1.17
CA LEU A 268 26.85 -5.85 -2.37
C LEU A 268 28.29 -6.31 -2.54
N LYS A 269 28.60 -6.78 -3.75
CA LYS A 269 29.94 -7.07 -4.24
C LYS A 269 30.15 -6.24 -5.50
N TYR A 270 31.32 -5.67 -5.65
CA TYR A 270 31.67 -4.89 -6.84
C TYR A 270 32.79 -5.61 -7.58
N ASP A 271 32.56 -5.94 -8.86
CA ASP A 271 33.53 -6.69 -9.67
C ASP A 271 34.72 -5.80 -10.11
N GLU A 272 34.53 -4.47 -10.15
CA GLU A 272 35.57 -3.46 -10.37
C GLU A 272 35.38 -2.32 -9.36
N ASP A 273 36.13 -2.37 -8.25
CA ASP A 273 36.01 -1.42 -7.13
C ASP A 273 37.15 -0.39 -7.13
N GLU A 274 37.22 0.43 -8.17
CA GLU A 274 38.24 1.47 -8.35
C GLU A 274 38.23 2.53 -7.22
N TYR A 275 37.19 2.56 -6.39
CA TYR A 275 36.97 3.56 -5.33
C TYR A 275 36.88 2.98 -3.91
N ASN A 276 37.22 1.70 -3.72
CA ASN A 276 37.11 0.98 -2.43
C ASN A 276 35.72 1.11 -1.78
N LEU A 277 34.66 1.21 -2.58
CA LEU A 277 33.27 1.30 -2.16
C LEU A 277 32.87 0.07 -1.35
N GLU A 278 33.36 -1.12 -1.70
CA GLU A 278 33.10 -2.33 -0.94
C GLU A 278 33.70 -2.22 0.47
N GLU A 279 34.94 -1.73 0.59
CA GLU A 279 35.60 -1.53 1.88
C GLU A 279 34.89 -0.45 2.71
N ARG A 280 34.46 0.64 2.09
CA ARG A 280 33.77 1.76 2.75
C ARG A 280 32.37 1.36 3.21
N VAL A 281 31.60 0.68 2.37
CA VAL A 281 30.28 0.11 2.74
C VAL A 281 30.46 -0.92 3.86
N ARG A 282 31.51 -1.76 3.80
CA ARG A 282 31.82 -2.71 4.86
C ARG A 282 32.12 -2.01 6.19
N LYS A 283 32.90 -0.92 6.20
CA LYS A 283 33.16 -0.10 7.41
C LYS A 283 31.88 0.48 8.02
N PHE A 284 30.96 1.02 7.21
CA PHE A 284 29.66 1.49 7.70
C PHE A 284 28.80 0.38 8.26
N VAL A 285 28.73 -0.74 7.54
CA VAL A 285 28.02 -1.94 7.98
C VAL A 285 28.63 -2.49 9.27
N ASP A 286 29.94 -2.43 9.45
CA ASP A 286 30.65 -2.88 10.66
C ASP A 286 30.42 -1.95 11.85
N LEU A 287 30.35 -0.64 11.64
CA LEU A 287 29.92 0.32 12.66
C LEU A 287 28.48 0.07 13.10
N TRP A 288 27.56 -0.15 12.15
CA TRP A 288 26.14 -0.41 12.45
C TRP A 288 25.86 -1.83 12.98
N LYS A 289 26.83 -2.75 12.83
CA LYS A 289 26.81 -4.09 13.42
C LYS A 289 27.05 -4.08 14.93
N VAL A 290 27.70 -3.05 15.47
CA VAL A 290 27.98 -2.92 16.91
C VAL A 290 26.65 -2.67 17.64
N GLY A 291 25.92 -3.76 17.92
CA GLY A 291 24.61 -3.72 18.59
C GLY A 291 23.48 -4.40 17.82
N CYS A 292 23.66 -4.75 16.54
CA CYS A 292 22.63 -5.42 15.75
C CYS A 292 22.73 -6.96 15.90
N PRO A 293 21.78 -7.63 16.58
CA PRO A 293 21.84 -9.08 16.82
C PRO A 293 21.70 -9.92 15.54
N PHE A 294 21.26 -9.33 14.43
CA PHE A 294 21.12 -10.03 13.15
C PHE A 294 22.40 -10.07 12.31
N LEU A 295 23.37 -9.20 12.61
CA LEU A 295 24.59 -9.04 11.82
C LEU A 295 25.86 -9.29 12.64
N ASN A 296 25.77 -9.20 13.97
CA ASN A 296 26.83 -9.60 14.89
C ASN A 296 26.43 -10.90 15.63
N LYS A 297 27.11 -12.00 15.31
CA LYS A 297 26.85 -13.33 15.90
C LYS A 297 27.10 -13.37 17.41
N GLU A 298 27.93 -12.50 17.96
CA GLU A 298 28.16 -12.40 19.41
C GLU A 298 27.05 -11.60 20.12
N ALA A 299 26.55 -10.53 19.50
CA ALA A 299 25.38 -9.79 20.00
C ALA A 299 24.12 -10.66 20.00
N LYS A 300 23.98 -11.56 19.00
CA LYS A 300 22.92 -12.56 18.96
C LYS A 300 22.98 -13.53 20.15
N ARG A 301 24.17 -14.01 20.52
CA ARG A 301 24.34 -14.90 21.69
C ARG A 301 24.00 -14.21 23.00
N ARG A 302 24.31 -12.93 23.18
CA ARG A 302 23.93 -12.19 24.41
C ARG A 302 22.41 -12.03 24.54
N VAL A 303 21.70 -11.81 23.43
CA VAL A 303 20.23 -11.69 23.40
C VAL A 303 19.52 -13.04 23.56
N GLU A 304 20.03 -14.12 22.94
CA GLU A 304 19.40 -15.45 23.01
C GLU A 304 19.74 -16.23 24.30
N TYR A 305 20.88 -15.95 24.94
CA TYR A 305 21.34 -16.69 26.14
C TYR A 305 21.40 -15.85 27.42
N GLY A 306 21.07 -14.56 27.38
CA GLY A 306 20.98 -13.72 28.59
C GLY A 306 22.27 -13.62 29.40
N VAL A 307 23.40 -13.40 28.72
CA VAL A 307 24.70 -13.09 29.35
C VAL A 307 25.11 -11.66 29.03
#